data_AF-A0A4Q5SV22-F1
#
_entry.id   AF-A0A4Q5SV22-F1
#
_cell.length_a   1.000
_cell.length_b   1.000
_cell.length_c   1.000
_cell.angle_alpha   90.00
_cell.angle_beta   90.00
_cell.angle_gamma   90.00
#
_symmetry.space_group_name_H-M   'P 1'
#
loop_
_entity.id
_entity.type
_entity.pdbx_description
1 polymer ?
#
loop_
_entity_poly.entity_id
_entity_poly.type
_entity_poly.pdbx_seq_one_letter_code
_entity_poly.pdbx_strand_id
1 'polypeptide(L)'
;MRKIFTLIFLAGTLAAAAQSANSVTLYGYGRPSHPGIVPANRPNATLMDYRIYVAHPAAGFRITEVRIGGKRYTFRTERVTSPVLEINNNLPQQPRTDTLVPLTTRMVEQLILPKGPVRPGAGKLQVRYTLRGKTFWKTLGSWKELEPIMQQ
;
A
#
# COMPACT_ATOMS: atom_id res chain seq x y z
N MET A 1 -25.00 22.73 46.38
CA MET A 1 -25.23 22.16 45.02
C MET A 1 -24.03 22.40 44.10
N ARG A 2 -22.86 21.80 44.38
CA ARG A 2 -21.60 22.17 43.68
C ARG A 2 -20.68 20.99 43.33
N LYS A 3 -21.21 19.76 43.32
CA LYS A 3 -20.41 18.53 43.17
C LYS A 3 -20.93 17.53 42.12
N ILE A 4 -21.89 17.91 41.27
CA ILE A 4 -22.45 17.01 40.24
C ILE A 4 -21.88 17.32 38.84
N PHE A 5 -21.40 18.54 38.59
CA PHE A 5 -20.94 18.95 37.26
C PHE A 5 -19.54 18.45 36.87
N THR A 6 -18.75 17.92 37.82
CA THR A 6 -17.39 17.46 37.52
C THR A 6 -17.34 16.02 36.96
N LEU A 7 -18.41 15.24 37.11
CA LEU A 7 -18.45 13.83 36.68
C LEU A 7 -18.80 13.63 35.21
N ILE A 8 -19.34 14.65 34.53
CA ILE A 8 -19.69 14.56 33.10
C ILE A 8 -18.50 14.90 32.20
N PHE A 9 -17.49 15.61 32.71
CA PHE A 9 -16.32 15.99 31.92
C PHE A 9 -15.28 14.87 31.76
N LEU A 10 -15.40 13.77 32.52
CA LEU A 10 -14.44 12.64 32.46
C LEU A 10 -14.86 11.53 31.48
N ALA A 11 -16.09 11.54 30.96
CA ALA A 11 -16.56 10.52 30.01
C ALA A 11 -16.27 10.88 28.53
N GLY A 12 -15.89 12.12 28.23
CA GLY A 12 -15.71 12.61 26.86
C GLY A 12 -14.38 12.25 26.19
N THR A 13 -13.36 11.84 26.95
CA THR A 13 -12.00 11.63 26.42
C THR A 13 -11.66 10.16 26.13
N LEU A 14 -12.52 9.22 26.52
CA LEU A 14 -12.29 7.78 26.32
C LEU A 14 -12.83 7.23 24.98
N ALA A 15 -13.57 8.03 24.19
CA ALA A 15 -14.13 7.58 22.91
C ALA A 15 -13.18 7.74 21.71
N ALA A 16 -12.04 8.43 21.86
CA ALA A 16 -11.09 8.66 20.76
C ALA A 16 -10.06 7.54 20.59
N ALA A 17 -10.06 6.53 21.46
CA ALA A 17 -9.19 5.36 21.36
C ALA A 17 -9.99 4.11 20.95
N ALA A 18 -10.93 4.23 20.01
CA ALA A 18 -11.41 3.07 19.26
C ALA A 18 -10.27 2.66 18.30
N GLN A 19 -9.33 1.92 18.88
CA GLN A 19 -8.29 1.11 18.26
C GLN A 19 -8.61 0.90 16.78
N SER A 20 -7.73 1.40 15.92
CA SER A 20 -7.71 1.04 14.51
C SER A 20 -7.65 -0.48 14.48
N ALA A 21 -8.79 -1.13 14.30
CA ALA A 21 -8.83 -2.55 14.10
C ALA A 21 -7.91 -2.77 12.90
N ASN A 22 -6.88 -3.60 13.08
CA ASN A 22 -5.90 -4.05 12.08
C ASN A 22 -6.57 -4.83 10.93
N SER A 23 -7.77 -4.44 10.53
CA SER A 23 -8.63 -5.02 9.50
C SER A 23 -8.01 -4.86 8.12
N VAL A 24 -7.29 -3.76 7.89
CA VAL A 24 -6.64 -3.46 6.61
C VAL A 24 -5.13 -3.39 6.77
N THR A 25 -4.43 -4.16 5.93
CA THR A 25 -2.97 -4.18 5.83
C THR A 25 -2.56 -3.71 4.44
N LEU A 26 -1.59 -2.79 4.38
CA LEU A 26 -0.98 -2.33 3.14
C LEU A 26 0.37 -3.00 2.97
N TYR A 27 0.62 -3.50 1.76
CA TYR A 27 1.93 -3.95 1.32
C TYR A 27 2.33 -3.08 0.13
N GLY A 28 3.54 -2.54 0.17
CA GLY A 28 4.05 -1.68 -0.90
C GLY A 28 5.51 -1.99 -1.16
N TYR A 29 5.79 -2.21 -2.44
CA TYR A 29 7.10 -2.56 -2.93
C TYR A 29 7.51 -1.60 -4.04
N GLY A 30 8.79 -1.26 -4.09
CA GLY A 30 9.40 -0.54 -5.20
C GLY A 30 10.49 -1.39 -5.81
N ARG A 31 10.49 -1.52 -7.14
CA ARG A 31 11.57 -2.15 -7.89
C ARG A 31 12.22 -1.11 -8.81
N PRO A 32 13.54 -0.92 -8.77
CA PRO A 32 14.23 -0.13 -9.78
C PRO A 32 14.11 -0.81 -11.16
N SER A 33 13.57 -0.09 -12.13
CA SER A 33 13.68 -0.42 -13.55
C SER A 33 15.10 -0.04 -14.01
N HIS A 34 15.81 -0.95 -14.66
CA HIS A 34 17.25 -0.85 -14.94
C HIS A 34 17.69 0.47 -15.64
N PRO A 35 18.92 0.97 -15.36
CA PRO A 35 19.57 2.00 -16.18
C PRO A 35 20.12 1.36 -17.46
N GLY A 36 19.54 1.62 -18.62
CA GLY A 36 20.07 1.11 -19.89
C GLY A 36 19.17 1.31 -21.09
N ILE A 37 17.86 1.25 -20.91
CA ILE A 37 16.88 1.64 -21.94
C ILE A 37 16.17 2.89 -21.45
N VAL A 38 16.91 3.99 -21.50
CA VAL A 38 16.36 5.32 -21.31
C VAL A 38 15.84 5.75 -22.67
N PRO A 39 14.54 6.06 -22.85
CA PRO A 39 14.06 6.68 -24.08
C PRO A 39 14.93 7.91 -24.36
N ALA A 40 15.36 8.14 -25.60
CA ALA A 40 16.27 9.23 -25.97
C ALA A 40 15.86 10.62 -25.39
N ASN A 41 14.59 10.77 -25.02
CA ASN A 41 13.99 11.99 -24.51
C ASN A 41 14.00 12.11 -22.96
N ARG A 42 14.64 11.22 -22.19
CA ARG A 42 14.58 11.23 -20.71
C ARG A 42 15.90 10.85 -20.00
N PRO A 43 17.00 11.62 -20.12
CA PRO A 43 18.28 11.27 -19.49
C PRO A 43 18.15 11.04 -17.97
N ASN A 44 18.65 9.89 -17.49
CA ASN A 44 18.99 9.58 -16.09
C ASN A 44 17.87 9.49 -15.02
N ALA A 45 16.63 9.16 -15.36
CA ALA A 45 15.67 8.75 -14.34
C ALA A 45 15.76 7.23 -14.12
N THR A 46 16.34 6.78 -13.01
CA THR A 46 16.08 5.42 -12.49
C THR A 46 14.57 5.31 -12.32
N LEU A 47 13.90 4.63 -13.25
CA LEU A 47 12.46 4.45 -13.13
C LEU A 47 12.19 3.46 -12.00
N MET A 48 11.10 3.64 -11.27
CA MET A 48 10.71 2.77 -10.16
C MET A 48 9.33 2.20 -10.43
N ASP A 49 9.24 0.88 -10.46
CA ASP A 49 7.99 0.14 -10.57
C ASP A 49 7.43 -0.14 -9.18
N TYR A 50 6.28 0.44 -8.88
CA TYR A 50 5.62 0.26 -7.60
C TYR A 50 4.55 -0.82 -7.65
N ARG A 51 4.60 -1.76 -6.71
CA ARG A 51 3.59 -2.80 -6.50
C ARG A 51 2.91 -2.59 -5.18
N ILE A 52 1.58 -2.54 -5.19
CA ILE A 52 0.79 -2.21 -4.03
C ILE A 52 -0.30 -3.26 -3.86
N TYR A 53 -0.39 -3.82 -2.67
CA TYR A 53 -1.43 -4.77 -2.30
C TYR A 53 -2.12 -4.33 -1.02
N VAL A 54 -3.42 -4.63 -0.94
CA VAL A 54 -4.26 -4.33 0.21
C VAL A 54 -4.93 -5.62 0.66
N ALA A 55 -4.65 -6.06 1.89
CA ALA A 55 -5.39 -7.15 2.51
C ALA A 55 -6.48 -6.56 3.42
N HIS A 56 -7.73 -6.95 3.22
CA HIS A 56 -8.89 -6.36 3.89
C HIS A 56 -9.98 -7.41 4.21
N PRO A 57 -10.97 -7.07 5.07
CA PRO A 57 -12.12 -7.94 5.31
C PRO A 57 -13.00 -8.06 4.07
N ALA A 58 -13.65 -9.20 3.88
CA ALA A 58 -14.41 -9.46 2.66
C ALA A 58 -15.65 -8.56 2.48
N ALA A 59 -16.32 -8.20 3.57
CA ALA A 59 -17.59 -7.50 3.52
C ALA A 59 -17.47 -6.00 3.85
N GLY A 60 -18.15 -5.18 3.06
CA GLY A 60 -18.35 -3.75 3.33
C GLY A 60 -17.09 -2.90 3.22
N PHE A 61 -16.06 -3.38 2.51
CA PHE A 61 -14.82 -2.65 2.25
C PHE A 61 -14.83 -2.04 0.86
N ARG A 62 -14.37 -0.79 0.74
CA ARG A 62 -14.16 -0.12 -0.56
C ARG A 62 -13.05 0.90 -0.47
N ILE A 63 -12.12 0.87 -1.42
CA ILE A 63 -11.09 1.90 -1.55
C ILE A 63 -11.68 3.10 -2.27
N THR A 64 -11.45 4.30 -1.74
CA THR A 64 -12.02 5.56 -2.26
C THR A 64 -10.95 6.52 -2.77
N GLU A 65 -9.73 6.42 -2.27
CA GLU A 65 -8.64 7.30 -2.65
C GLU A 65 -7.28 6.63 -2.43
N VAL A 66 -6.36 6.85 -3.36
CA VAL A 66 -4.94 6.50 -3.23
C VAL A 66 -4.11 7.76 -3.41
N ARG A 67 -3.24 8.04 -2.45
CA ARG A 67 -2.23 9.10 -2.51
C ARG A 67 -0.84 8.54 -2.35
N ILE A 68 0.10 9.06 -3.11
CA ILE A 68 1.53 8.76 -2.95
C ILE A 68 2.29 10.09 -2.92
N GLY A 69 3.02 10.33 -1.83
CA GLY A 69 3.74 11.59 -1.63
C GLY A 69 2.81 12.82 -1.64
N GLY A 70 1.60 12.68 -1.10
CA GLY A 70 0.58 13.75 -1.06
C GLY A 70 -0.22 13.94 -2.35
N LYS A 71 0.22 13.39 -3.49
CA LYS A 71 -0.52 13.48 -4.76
C LYS A 71 -1.56 12.37 -4.87
N ARG A 72 -2.78 12.68 -5.30
CA ARG A 72 -3.85 11.71 -5.59
C ARG A 72 -3.61 11.03 -6.94
N TYR A 73 -3.84 9.73 -7.00
CA TYR A 73 -3.73 8.92 -8.22
C TYR A 73 -5.06 8.27 -8.59
N THR A 74 -5.29 8.11 -9.89
CA THR A 74 -6.29 7.19 -10.41
C THR A 74 -5.81 5.76 -10.21
N PHE A 75 -6.73 4.87 -9.88
CA PHE A 75 -6.40 3.48 -9.59
C PHE A 75 -7.50 2.56 -10.09
N ARG A 76 -7.13 1.32 -10.37
CA ARG A 76 -8.03 0.18 -10.48
C ARG A 76 -7.62 -0.87 -9.44
N THR A 77 -8.57 -1.66 -8.97
CA THR A 77 -8.30 -2.81 -8.09
C THR A 77 -8.43 -4.08 -8.89
N GLU A 78 -7.59 -5.06 -8.57
CA GLU A 78 -7.67 -6.40 -9.13
C GLU A 78 -7.54 -7.41 -7.99
N ARG A 79 -8.46 -8.37 -7.90
CA ARG A 79 -8.43 -9.36 -6.83
C ARG A 79 -7.34 -10.39 -7.13
N VAL A 80 -6.50 -10.67 -6.14
CA VAL A 80 -5.40 -11.63 -6.27
C VAL A 80 -5.49 -12.69 -5.17
N THR A 81 -4.99 -13.89 -5.49
CA THR A 81 -4.92 -14.99 -4.53
C THR A 81 -3.71 -14.81 -3.62
N SER A 82 -3.89 -15.09 -2.33
CA SER A 82 -2.81 -15.13 -1.35
C SER A 82 -2.25 -16.56 -1.22
N PRO A 83 -0.93 -16.76 -1.05
CA PRO A 83 0.11 -15.74 -1.01
C PRO A 83 0.40 -15.16 -2.40
N VAL A 84 0.86 -13.91 -2.44
CA VAL A 84 1.39 -13.31 -3.67
C VAL A 84 2.90 -13.46 -3.63
N LEU A 85 3.42 -14.26 -4.55
CA LEU A 85 4.84 -14.50 -4.71
C LEU A 85 5.35 -13.78 -5.94
N GLU A 86 6.60 -13.33 -5.88
CA GLU A 86 7.33 -12.85 -7.02
C GLU A 86 8.64 -13.63 -7.17
N ILE A 87 8.87 -14.16 -8.37
CA ILE A 87 10.07 -14.89 -8.70
C ILE A 87 10.98 -13.95 -9.50
N ASN A 88 12.17 -13.70 -8.97
CA ASN A 88 13.26 -13.02 -9.66
C ASN A 88 14.19 -14.07 -10.29
N ASN A 89 14.21 -14.12 -11.62
CA ASN A 89 15.00 -15.08 -12.40
C ASN A 89 16.36 -14.53 -12.87
N ASN A 90 16.80 -13.37 -12.38
CA ASN A 90 18.06 -12.75 -12.80
C ASN A 90 19.30 -13.62 -12.57
N LEU A 91 19.27 -14.46 -11.54
CA LEU A 91 20.30 -15.45 -11.27
C LEU A 91 19.71 -16.81 -11.67
N PRO A 92 19.82 -17.24 -12.94
CA PRO A 92 19.10 -18.42 -13.43
C PRO A 92 19.49 -19.71 -12.70
N GLN A 93 20.66 -19.75 -12.06
CA GLN A 93 21.08 -20.87 -11.22
C GLN A 93 20.47 -20.85 -9.81
N GLN A 94 19.99 -19.70 -9.34
CA GLN A 94 19.38 -19.49 -8.02
C GLN A 94 18.25 -18.47 -8.10
N PRO A 95 17.09 -18.83 -8.67
CA PRO A 95 15.94 -17.94 -8.70
C PRO A 95 15.53 -17.58 -7.27
N ARG A 96 15.40 -16.29 -6.99
CA ARG A 96 14.96 -15.80 -5.69
C ARG A 96 13.46 -15.62 -5.71
N THR A 97 12.76 -16.19 -4.74
CA THR A 97 11.31 -15.96 -4.57
C THR A 97 11.07 -15.02 -3.39
N ASP A 98 10.52 -13.84 -3.67
CA ASP A 98 10.09 -12.88 -2.66
C ASP A 98 8.58 -13.00 -2.40
N THR A 99 8.20 -13.17 -1.14
CA THR A 99 6.78 -13.13 -0.72
C THR A 99 6.32 -11.68 -0.58
N LEU A 100 5.48 -11.23 -1.52
CA LEU A 100 4.90 -9.88 -1.52
C LEU A 100 3.67 -9.77 -0.62
N VAL A 101 2.88 -10.82 -0.53
CA VAL A 101 1.78 -10.92 0.44
C VAL A 101 1.85 -12.31 1.05
N PRO A 102 2.03 -12.45 2.38
CA PRO A 102 2.02 -13.75 3.03
C PRO A 102 0.65 -14.42 2.91
N LEU A 103 0.60 -15.72 3.18
CA LEU A 103 -0.65 -16.45 3.21
C LEU A 103 -1.62 -15.79 4.22
N THR A 104 -2.84 -15.49 3.78
CA THR A 104 -3.86 -14.88 4.61
C THR A 104 -5.25 -15.34 4.21
N THR A 105 -6.17 -15.37 5.18
CA THR A 105 -7.59 -15.65 4.97
C THR A 105 -8.38 -14.41 4.51
N ARG A 106 -7.71 -13.26 4.45
CA ARG A 106 -8.31 -11.98 4.03
C ARG A 106 -8.40 -11.87 2.52
N MET A 107 -9.31 -11.02 2.06
CA MET A 107 -9.33 -10.65 0.65
C MET A 107 -8.11 -9.77 0.34
N VAL A 108 -7.45 -10.06 -0.78
CA VAL A 108 -6.30 -9.29 -1.24
C VAL A 108 -6.62 -8.67 -2.59
N GLU A 109 -6.41 -7.37 -2.68
CA GLU A 109 -6.53 -6.60 -3.92
C GLU A 109 -5.19 -5.97 -4.26
N GLN A 110 -4.76 -6.10 -5.51
CA GLN A 110 -3.69 -5.32 -6.09
C GLN A 110 -4.24 -3.95 -6.49
N LEU A 111 -3.53 -2.89 -6.11
CA LEU A 111 -3.79 -1.53 -6.58
C LEU A 111 -2.91 -1.24 -7.79
N ILE A 112 -3.57 -1.04 -8.93
CA ILE A 112 -2.90 -0.76 -10.20
C ILE A 112 -3.09 0.72 -10.51
N LEU A 113 -1.98 1.42 -10.73
CA LEU A 113 -1.93 2.87 -10.94
C LEU A 113 -1.47 3.15 -12.38
N PRO A 114 -2.38 3.34 -13.35
CA PRO A 114 -2.01 3.52 -14.76
C PRO A 114 -1.03 4.68 -15.02
N LYS A 115 -1.09 5.71 -14.17
CA LYS A 115 -0.20 6.87 -14.18
C LYS A 115 0.47 7.07 -12.81
N GLY A 116 0.95 5.98 -12.22
CA GLY A 116 1.66 5.97 -10.95
C GLY A 116 2.97 6.76 -10.97
N PRO A 117 3.57 7.04 -9.80
CA PRO A 117 4.91 7.62 -9.76
C PRO A 117 5.91 6.63 -10.33
N VAL A 118 6.90 7.12 -11.06
CA VAL A 118 7.99 6.31 -11.64
C VAL A 118 9.35 6.76 -11.13
N ARG A 119 9.41 7.59 -10.09
CA ARG A 119 10.65 8.12 -9.53
C ARG A 119 11.01 7.37 -8.24
N PRO A 120 12.30 7.26 -7.88
CA PRO A 120 12.69 6.78 -6.57
C PRO A 120 12.09 7.64 -5.46
N GLY A 121 11.78 7.02 -4.32
CA GLY A 121 11.31 7.74 -3.14
C GLY A 121 9.99 8.50 -3.34
N ALA A 122 8.99 7.91 -4.01
CA ALA A 122 7.69 8.54 -4.28
C ALA A 122 6.92 9.07 -3.04
N GLY A 123 7.44 8.87 -1.82
CA GLY A 123 6.87 9.32 -0.56
C GLY A 123 5.91 8.30 0.03
N LYS A 124 5.23 8.66 1.13
CA LYS A 124 4.29 7.76 1.83
C LYS A 124 3.13 7.39 0.92
N LEU A 125 2.72 6.11 0.95
CA LEU A 125 1.47 5.65 0.36
C LEU A 125 0.35 5.81 1.39
N GLN A 126 -0.73 6.47 1.01
CA GLN A 126 -1.92 6.64 1.83
C GLN A 126 -3.13 6.14 1.05
N VAL A 127 -3.92 5.27 1.68
CA VAL A 127 -5.15 4.71 1.10
C VAL A 127 -6.31 5.10 1.99
N ARG A 128 -7.27 5.84 1.43
CA ARG A 128 -8.55 6.10 2.07
C ARG A 128 -9.54 5.02 1.67
N TYR A 129 -10.22 4.46 2.64
CA TYR A 129 -11.21 3.41 2.41
C TYR A 129 -12.42 3.60 3.30
N THR A 130 -13.54 3.00 2.90
CA THR A 130 -14.72 2.85 3.73
C THR A 130 -14.82 1.40 4.19
N LEU A 131 -15.11 1.18 5.47
CA LEU A 131 -15.43 -0.12 6.04
C LEU A 131 -16.74 -0.01 6.82
N ARG A 132 -17.76 -0.77 6.40
CA ARG A 132 -19.11 -0.76 7.00
C ARG A 132 -19.66 0.67 7.14
N GLY A 133 -19.50 1.49 6.10
CA GLY A 133 -19.99 2.88 6.04
C GLY A 133 -19.10 3.92 6.75
N LYS A 134 -18.08 3.52 7.52
CA LYS A 134 -17.15 4.45 8.17
C LYS A 134 -15.88 4.65 7.33
N THR A 135 -15.37 5.88 7.29
CA THR A 135 -14.18 6.23 6.49
C THR A 135 -12.92 6.19 7.34
N PHE A 136 -11.85 5.61 6.78
CA PHE A 136 -10.56 5.44 7.44
C PHE A 136 -9.41 5.75 6.47
N TRP A 137 -8.22 5.96 7.04
CA TRP A 137 -6.96 6.05 6.31
C TRP A 137 -6.01 4.95 6.78
N LYS A 138 -5.32 4.32 5.83
CA LYS A 138 -4.14 3.49 6.11
C LYS A 138 -2.94 4.11 5.41
N THR A 139 -1.84 4.20 6.12
CA THR A 139 -0.59 4.77 5.60
C THR A 139 0.49 3.69 5.65
N LEU A 140 1.20 3.54 4.54
CA LEU A 140 2.46 2.83 4.47
C LEU A 140 3.59 3.87 4.46
N GLY A 141 4.40 3.86 5.51
CA GLY A 141 5.43 4.88 5.75
C GLY A 141 6.65 4.75 4.83
N SER A 142 7.04 3.52 4.49
CA SER A 142 8.19 3.20 3.67
C SER A 142 7.87 2.08 2.69
N TRP A 143 8.58 2.07 1.56
CA TRP A 143 8.47 1.04 0.54
C TRP A 143 9.49 -0.06 0.83
N LYS A 144 9.09 -1.33 0.67
CA LYS A 144 10.06 -2.42 0.66
C LYS A 144 10.70 -2.47 -0.72
N GLU A 145 12.03 -2.38 -0.75
CA GLU A 145 12.76 -2.45 -2.00
C GLU A 145 12.86 -3.91 -2.46
N LEU A 146 12.57 -4.13 -3.75
CA LEU A 146 12.77 -5.39 -4.42
C LEU A 146 14.05 -5.32 -5.24
N GLU A 147 14.70 -6.45 -5.39
CA GLU A 147 15.82 -6.54 -6.31
C GLU A 147 15.38 -6.13 -7.73
N PRO A 148 16.24 -5.41 -8.48
CA PRO A 148 16.02 -5.13 -9.88
C PRO A 148 15.80 -6.45 -10.65
N ILE A 149 15.05 -6.42 -11.75
CA ILE A 149 15.06 -7.51 -12.75
C ILE A 149 15.97 -7.06 -13.90
N MET A 150 16.99 -7.85 -14.21
CA MET A 150 17.80 -7.77 -15.41
C MET A 150 16.99 -8.47 -16.50
N GLN A 151 16.33 -7.70 -17.37
CA GLN A 151 15.79 -8.31 -18.58
C GLN A 151 16.97 -8.80 -19.43
N GLN A 152 16.91 -10.07 -19.84
CA GLN A 152 17.75 -10.59 -20.92
C GLN A 152 17.34 -9.95 -22.24
#